data_AF-A0A7N2LZA5-F1
#
_entry.id   AF-A0A7N2LZA5-F1
#
_cell.length_a   1.000
_cell.length_b   1.000
_cell.length_c   1.000
_cell.angle_alpha   90.00
_cell.angle_beta   90.00
_cell.angle_gamma   90.00
#
_symmetry.space_group_name_H-M   'P 1'
#
loop_
_entity.id
_entity.type
_entity.pdbx_description
1 polymer ?
#
loop_
_entity_poly.entity_id
_entity_poly.type
_entity_poly.pdbx_seq_one_letter_code
_entity_poly.pdbx_strand_id
1 'polypeptide(L)'
;MFVHIDMYLFPFLTTPHDNLIQKTCNSTKYYDLCLSCLKSNPNSPNADTKGLAVIMVGIGMANATATSSYLSFQLLGTTNDTKMEKVLKECADKYTYAGDALQASVQNLVAESYDYAYMHITAAADYPNACHNAFKRYPGLAYPLELARREDGLKHICYVVLGIIDLLGW
;
A
#
# COMPACT_ATOMS: atom_id res chain seq x y z
N MET A 1 -17.45 4.44 37.72
CA MET A 1 -17.27 5.73 38.40
C MET A 1 -17.25 6.79 37.31
N PHE A 2 -18.27 7.67 37.35
CA PHE A 2 -18.72 8.63 36.33
C PHE A 2 -17.58 9.53 35.79
N VAL A 3 -17.58 9.96 34.52
CA VAL A 3 -18.57 10.90 33.94
C VAL A 3 -18.79 10.73 32.42
N HIS A 4 -20.07 10.72 32.04
CA HIS A 4 -20.62 11.13 30.74
C HIS A 4 -20.47 12.65 30.57
N ILE A 5 -19.97 13.13 29.40
CA ILE A 5 -20.33 14.45 28.84
C ILE A 5 -20.31 14.38 27.29
N ASP A 6 -21.52 14.42 26.73
CA ASP A 6 -22.02 14.97 25.44
C ASP A 6 -21.39 14.62 24.07
N MET A 7 -22.19 13.86 23.31
CA MET A 7 -22.00 13.39 21.93
C MET A 7 -22.57 14.36 20.85
N TYR A 8 -22.89 15.63 21.17
CA TYR A 8 -23.45 16.55 20.17
C TYR A 8 -22.92 17.98 20.35
N LEU A 9 -22.42 18.56 19.24
CA LEU A 9 -21.81 19.90 19.08
C LEU A 9 -20.35 20.08 19.55
N PHE A 10 -19.41 19.49 18.82
CA PHE A 10 -18.21 20.24 18.45
C PHE A 10 -18.36 20.63 16.97
N PRO A 11 -18.23 21.92 16.58
CA PRO A 11 -17.97 22.20 15.17
C PRO A 11 -16.70 21.42 14.84
N PHE A 12 -16.73 20.62 13.77
CA PHE A 12 -15.51 20.04 13.21
C PHE A 12 -14.60 21.22 12.81
N LEU A 13 -13.78 21.70 13.74
CA LEU A 13 -12.72 22.61 13.45
C LEU A 13 -11.71 21.78 12.65
N THR A 14 -11.81 21.85 11.33
CA THR A 14 -10.79 21.31 10.45
C THR A 14 -9.47 21.98 10.82
N THR A 15 -8.57 21.20 11.41
CA THR A 15 -7.24 21.71 11.71
C THR A 15 -6.49 22.00 10.39
N PRO A 16 -5.48 22.88 10.39
CA PRO A 16 -4.63 23.08 9.20
C PRO A 16 -4.07 21.76 8.64
N HIS A 17 -3.85 20.76 9.50
CA HIS A 17 -3.39 19.43 9.12
C HIS A 17 -4.49 18.58 8.49
N ASP A 18 -5.72 18.63 9.01
CA ASP A 18 -6.87 18.01 8.35
C ASP A 18 -7.11 18.59 6.96
N ASN A 19 -6.81 19.89 6.79
CA ASN A 19 -6.87 20.56 5.49
C ASN A 19 -5.77 20.07 4.54
N LEU A 20 -4.53 19.91 5.03
CA LEU A 20 -3.44 19.36 4.23
C LEU A 20 -3.74 17.92 3.77
N ILE A 21 -4.15 17.04 4.67
CA ILE A 21 -4.49 15.64 4.33
C ILE A 21 -5.60 15.60 3.27
N GLN A 22 -6.67 16.39 3.46
CA GLN A 22 -7.76 16.44 2.48
C GLN A 22 -7.29 16.95 1.11
N LYS A 23 -6.48 18.01 1.09
CA LYS A 23 -5.91 18.57 -0.14
C LYS A 23 -5.01 17.55 -0.85
N THR A 24 -4.15 16.87 -0.10
CA THR A 24 -3.29 15.80 -0.61
C THR A 24 -4.12 14.65 -1.17
N CYS A 25 -5.11 14.15 -0.45
CA CYS A 25 -5.92 13.03 -0.94
C CYS A 25 -6.79 13.39 -2.14
N ASN A 26 -7.21 14.64 -2.29
CA ASN A 26 -7.96 15.13 -3.44
C ASN A 26 -7.20 15.01 -4.78
N SER A 27 -5.86 14.94 -4.76
CA SER A 27 -5.06 14.72 -5.98
C SER A 27 -4.89 13.24 -6.32
N THR A 28 -5.37 12.33 -5.46
CA THR A 28 -5.13 10.89 -5.60
C THR A 28 -6.34 10.19 -6.21
N LYS A 29 -6.07 9.11 -6.96
CA LYS A 29 -7.14 8.30 -7.58
C LYS A 29 -8.07 7.64 -6.55
N TYR A 30 -7.58 7.35 -5.35
CA TYR A 30 -8.31 6.66 -4.29
C TYR A 30 -8.42 7.54 -3.04
N TYR A 31 -9.22 8.60 -3.15
CA TYR A 31 -9.44 9.60 -2.10
C TYR A 31 -9.77 8.98 -0.74
N ASP A 32 -10.79 8.11 -0.68
CA ASP A 32 -11.26 7.54 0.60
C ASP A 32 -10.20 6.66 1.26
N LEU A 33 -9.46 5.89 0.45
CA LEU A 33 -8.35 5.07 0.93
C LEU A 33 -7.25 5.96 1.52
N CYS A 34 -6.81 6.98 0.76
CA CYS A 34 -5.82 7.96 1.21
C CYS A 34 -6.24 8.61 2.53
N LEU A 35 -7.48 9.11 2.59
CA LEU A 35 -8.01 9.83 3.75
C LEU A 35 -8.06 8.93 4.98
N SER A 36 -8.61 7.72 4.83
CA SER A 36 -8.72 6.75 5.92
C SER A 36 -7.35 6.35 6.45
N CYS A 37 -6.41 6.02 5.55
CA CYS A 37 -5.05 5.63 5.91
C CYS A 37 -4.32 6.74 6.66
N LEU A 38 -4.31 7.97 6.12
CA LEU A 38 -3.59 9.08 6.73
C LEU A 38 -4.23 9.53 8.05
N LYS A 39 -5.56 9.59 8.16
CA LYS A 39 -6.22 9.96 9.43
C LYS A 39 -6.02 8.94 10.54
N SER A 40 -5.83 7.66 10.19
CA SER A 40 -5.57 6.61 11.18
C SER A 40 -4.11 6.60 11.69
N ASN A 41 -3.20 7.31 11.02
CA ASN A 41 -1.79 7.31 11.40
C ASN A 41 -1.46 8.49 12.32
N PRO A 42 -0.94 8.25 13.53
CA PRO A 42 -0.68 9.30 14.53
C PRO A 42 0.45 10.26 14.13
N ASN A 43 1.27 9.91 13.13
CA ASN A 43 2.35 10.77 12.63
C ASN A 43 1.87 11.73 11.53
N SER A 44 0.72 11.49 10.89
CA SER A 44 0.20 12.34 9.80
C SER A 44 -0.02 13.80 10.19
N PRO A 45 -0.49 14.15 11.41
CA PRO A 45 -0.65 15.55 11.79
C PRO A 45 0.65 16.35 11.77
N ASN A 46 1.81 15.73 11.90
CA ASN A 46 3.10 16.45 11.90
C ASN A 46 3.82 16.37 10.55
N ALA A 47 3.22 15.74 9.54
CA ALA A 47 3.84 15.49 8.25
C ALA A 47 3.51 16.60 7.24
N ASP A 48 4.51 16.97 6.42
CA ASP A 48 4.29 17.69 5.17
C ASP A 48 3.88 16.71 4.05
N THR A 49 3.64 17.19 2.82
CA THR A 49 3.22 16.34 1.69
C THR A 49 4.18 15.18 1.44
N LYS A 50 5.50 15.41 1.57
CA LYS A 50 6.54 14.38 1.45
C LYS A 50 6.41 13.34 2.57
N GLY A 51 6.22 13.79 3.81
CA GLY A 51 5.98 12.94 4.97
C GLY A 51 4.70 12.10 4.83
N LEU A 52 3.62 12.68 4.26
CA LEU A 52 2.39 11.93 3.97
C LEU A 52 2.62 10.85 2.90
N ALA A 53 3.46 11.13 1.88
CA ALA A 53 3.89 10.12 0.91
C ALA A 53 4.65 8.98 1.61
N VAL A 54 5.64 9.30 2.46
CA VAL A 54 6.42 8.30 3.22
C VAL A 54 5.52 7.44 4.12
N ILE A 55 4.52 8.05 4.78
CA ILE A 55 3.54 7.32 5.59
C ILE A 55 2.74 6.32 4.73
N MET A 56 2.23 6.76 3.57
CA MET A 56 1.50 5.88 2.65
C MET A 56 2.38 4.75 2.09
N VAL A 57 3.66 5.02 1.82
CA VAL A 57 4.63 3.98 1.44
C VAL A 57 4.79 2.94 2.54
N GLY A 58 4.90 3.36 3.80
CA GLY A 58 4.97 2.46 4.95
C GLY A 58 3.73 1.55 5.07
N ILE A 59 2.54 2.06 4.74
CA ILE A 59 1.31 1.26 4.67
C ILE A 59 1.39 0.23 3.54
N GLY A 60 1.92 0.62 2.38
CA GLY A 60 2.17 -0.29 1.26
C GLY A 60 3.14 -1.41 1.63
N MET A 61 4.22 -1.09 2.34
CA MET A 61 5.20 -2.08 2.80
C MET A 61 4.55 -3.09 3.74
N ALA A 62 3.78 -2.62 4.73
CA ALA A 62 3.06 -3.50 5.65
C ALA A 62 2.07 -4.42 4.91
N ASN A 63 1.36 -3.89 3.91
CA ASN A 63 0.45 -4.68 3.06
C ASN A 63 1.20 -5.76 2.26
N ALA A 64 2.32 -5.40 1.64
CA ALA A 64 3.17 -6.30 0.88
C ALA A 64 3.74 -7.42 1.78
N THR A 65 4.27 -7.08 2.95
CA THR A 65 4.77 -8.05 3.95
C THR A 65 3.66 -8.98 4.44
N ALA A 66 2.48 -8.44 4.75
CA ALA A 66 1.35 -9.25 5.19
C ALA A 66 0.89 -10.24 4.11
N THR A 67 0.95 -9.83 2.84
CA THR A 67 0.59 -10.70 1.71
C THR A 67 1.66 -11.77 1.43
N SER A 68 2.94 -11.41 1.47
CA SER A 68 4.04 -12.38 1.39
C SER A 68 3.97 -13.43 2.51
N SER A 69 3.67 -12.99 3.74
CA SER A 69 3.48 -13.89 4.89
C SER A 69 2.25 -14.78 4.74
N TYR A 70 1.14 -14.24 4.25
CA TYR A 70 -0.07 -15.01 3.94
C TYR A 70 0.24 -16.13 2.94
N LEU A 71 0.93 -15.82 1.84
CA LEU A 71 1.33 -16.80 0.82
C LEU A 71 2.29 -17.86 1.37
N SER A 72 3.25 -17.43 2.19
CA SER A 72 4.18 -18.33 2.89
C SER A 72 3.45 -19.29 3.85
N PHE A 73 2.39 -18.84 4.50
CA PHE A 73 1.55 -19.69 5.33
C PHE A 73 0.75 -20.70 4.49
N GLN A 74 0.19 -20.28 3.34
CA GLN A 74 -0.54 -21.18 2.44
C GLN A 74 0.37 -22.33 1.93
N LEU A 75 1.66 -22.05 1.71
CA LEU A 75 2.66 -23.07 1.32
C LEU A 75 2.81 -24.20 2.35
N LEU A 76 2.62 -23.93 3.64
CA LEU A 76 2.73 -24.97 4.67
C LEU A 76 1.57 -25.97 4.60
N GLY A 77 0.42 -25.56 4.05
CA GLY A 77 -0.76 -26.39 3.88
C GLY A 77 -0.79 -27.19 2.58
N THR A 78 0.09 -26.89 1.61
CA THR A 78 0.13 -27.61 0.33
C THR A 78 0.86 -28.94 0.50
N THR A 79 0.11 -30.03 0.52
CA THR A 79 0.65 -31.41 0.49
C THR A 79 0.39 -32.01 -0.89
N ASN A 80 1.45 -32.20 -1.68
CA ASN A 80 1.47 -32.91 -2.98
C ASN A 80 1.13 -32.14 -4.29
N ASP A 81 0.80 -30.84 -4.28
CA ASP A 81 0.67 -30.05 -5.52
C ASP A 81 1.92 -29.20 -5.82
N THR A 82 2.85 -29.81 -6.57
CA THR A 82 4.11 -29.16 -6.98
C THR A 82 3.91 -27.91 -7.86
N LYS A 83 2.74 -27.72 -8.49
CA LYS A 83 2.45 -26.52 -9.29
C LYS A 83 1.99 -25.40 -8.40
N MET A 84 1.01 -25.67 -7.51
CA MET A 84 0.53 -24.68 -6.55
C MET A 84 1.67 -24.19 -5.64
N GLU A 85 2.52 -25.09 -5.16
CA GLU A 85 3.68 -24.72 -4.35
C GLU A 85 4.62 -23.75 -5.09
N LYS A 86 4.96 -24.04 -6.35
CA LYS A 86 5.80 -23.15 -7.17
C LYS A 86 5.17 -21.77 -7.37
N VAL A 87 3.87 -21.73 -7.66
CA VAL A 87 3.15 -20.47 -7.88
C VAL A 87 3.07 -19.65 -6.60
N LEU A 88 2.72 -20.26 -5.47
CA LEU A 88 2.65 -19.55 -4.19
C LEU A 88 4.01 -19.02 -3.75
N LYS A 89 5.09 -19.79 -3.98
CA LYS A 89 6.46 -19.33 -3.72
C LYS A 89 6.84 -18.15 -4.60
N GLU A 90 6.62 -18.25 -5.91
CA GLU A 90 6.88 -17.14 -6.84
C GLU A 90 6.09 -15.89 -6.41
N CYS A 91 4.81 -16.05 -6.06
CA CYS A 91 3.99 -14.95 -5.54
C CYS A 91 4.57 -14.34 -4.26
N ALA A 92 4.98 -15.14 -3.27
CA ALA A 92 5.57 -14.64 -2.03
C ALA A 92 6.83 -13.80 -2.32
N ASP A 93 7.71 -14.29 -3.21
CA ASP A 93 8.90 -13.56 -3.65
C ASP A 93 8.55 -12.24 -4.34
N LYS A 94 7.51 -12.21 -5.18
CA LYS A 94 7.06 -10.95 -5.83
C LYS A 94 6.54 -9.92 -4.83
N TYR A 95 5.80 -10.33 -3.79
CA TYR A 95 5.38 -9.40 -2.76
C TYR A 95 6.54 -8.93 -1.86
N THR A 96 7.56 -9.76 -1.65
CA THR A 96 8.80 -9.34 -1.01
C THR A 96 9.51 -8.26 -1.84
N TYR A 97 9.65 -8.46 -3.16
CA TYR A 97 10.25 -7.44 -4.05
C TYR A 97 9.44 -6.14 -4.12
N ALA A 98 8.11 -6.23 -4.02
CA ALA A 98 7.27 -5.05 -3.90
C ALA A 98 7.61 -4.27 -2.61
N GLY A 99 7.77 -4.96 -1.48
CA GLY A 99 8.24 -4.36 -0.23
C GLY A 99 9.61 -3.70 -0.36
N ASP A 100 10.57 -4.36 -1.01
CA ASP A 100 11.93 -3.82 -1.22
C ASP A 100 11.90 -2.57 -2.10
N ALA A 101 11.11 -2.57 -3.18
CA ALA A 101 10.94 -1.41 -4.05
C ALA A 101 10.29 -0.23 -3.30
N LEU A 102 9.26 -0.50 -2.49
CA LEU A 102 8.66 0.52 -1.62
C LEU A 102 9.69 1.08 -0.62
N GLN A 103 10.52 0.23 -0.02
CA GLN A 103 11.58 0.69 0.88
C GLN A 103 12.61 1.58 0.16
N ALA A 104 13.00 1.23 -1.07
CA ALA A 104 13.87 2.06 -1.90
C ALA A 104 13.21 3.39 -2.25
N SER A 105 11.91 3.42 -2.50
CA SER A 105 11.18 4.68 -2.74
C SER A 105 11.22 5.64 -1.55
N VAL A 106 11.22 5.13 -0.30
CA VAL A 106 11.39 5.97 0.90
C VAL A 106 12.75 6.67 0.89
N GLN A 107 13.82 5.95 0.54
CA GLN A 107 15.17 6.52 0.47
C GLN A 107 15.23 7.62 -0.59
N ASN A 108 14.60 7.40 -1.75
CA ASN A 108 14.52 8.38 -2.83
C ASN A 108 13.65 9.59 -2.46
N LEU A 109 12.53 9.41 -1.74
CA LEU A 109 11.72 10.50 -1.20
C LEU A 109 12.53 11.37 -0.23
N VAL A 110 13.29 10.76 0.67
CA VAL A 110 14.15 11.48 1.63
C VAL A 110 15.25 12.27 0.90
N ALA A 111 15.82 11.70 -0.16
CA ALA A 111 16.83 12.34 -1.00
C ALA A 111 16.24 13.32 -2.04
N GLU A 112 14.91 13.46 -2.11
CA GLU A 112 14.19 14.28 -3.10
C GLU A 112 14.41 13.87 -4.57
N SER A 113 14.81 12.61 -4.78
CA SER A 113 14.91 11.97 -6.10
C SER A 113 13.54 11.42 -6.51
N TYR A 114 12.61 12.32 -6.81
CA TYR A 114 11.19 11.96 -7.01
C TYR A 114 10.93 11.10 -8.25
N ASP A 115 11.73 11.23 -9.30
CA ASP A 115 11.71 10.37 -10.48
C ASP A 115 12.02 8.90 -10.15
N TYR A 116 13.06 8.66 -9.34
CA TYR A 116 13.41 7.32 -8.86
C TYR A 116 12.37 6.80 -7.85
N ALA A 117 11.84 7.67 -6.98
CA ALA A 117 10.74 7.28 -6.09
C ALA A 117 9.53 6.80 -6.91
N TYR A 118 9.12 7.58 -7.91
CA TYR A 118 8.00 7.26 -8.80
C TYR A 118 8.21 5.94 -9.54
N MET A 119 9.43 5.72 -10.07
CA MET A 119 9.83 4.46 -10.70
C MET A 119 9.67 3.27 -9.74
N HIS A 120 10.18 3.38 -8.51
CA HIS A 120 10.09 2.31 -7.52
C HIS A 120 8.65 2.01 -7.07
N ILE A 121 7.82 3.04 -6.88
CA ILE A 121 6.39 2.83 -6.57
C ILE A 121 5.66 2.16 -7.73
N THR A 122 5.98 2.54 -8.97
CA THR A 122 5.41 1.90 -10.17
C THR A 122 5.81 0.43 -10.25
N ALA A 123 7.07 0.10 -9.98
CA ALA A 123 7.53 -1.29 -9.92
C ALA A 123 6.81 -2.08 -8.81
N ALA A 124 6.64 -1.50 -7.62
CA ALA A 124 5.90 -2.10 -6.52
C ALA A 124 4.45 -2.45 -6.88
N ALA A 125 3.77 -1.56 -7.64
CA ALA A 125 2.41 -1.80 -8.13
C ALA A 125 2.34 -2.93 -9.18
N ASP A 126 3.43 -3.18 -9.91
CA ASP A 126 3.48 -4.17 -10.99
C ASP A 126 3.86 -5.57 -10.52
N TYR A 127 4.68 -5.73 -9.48
CA TYR A 127 5.06 -7.06 -8.98
C TYR A 127 3.88 -8.03 -8.71
N PRO A 128 2.73 -7.58 -8.15
CA PRO A 128 1.54 -8.43 -8.04
C PRO A 128 1.02 -8.99 -9.38
N ASN A 129 1.17 -8.26 -10.50
CA ASN A 129 0.82 -8.77 -11.83
C ASN A 129 1.66 -10.00 -12.20
N ALA A 130 2.94 -10.03 -11.80
CA ALA A 130 3.80 -11.18 -12.05
C ALA A 130 3.31 -12.42 -11.29
N CYS A 131 2.83 -12.25 -10.05
CA CYS A 131 2.17 -13.32 -9.30
C CYS A 131 0.90 -13.82 -10.03
N HIS A 132 0.02 -12.91 -10.44
CA HIS A 132 -1.18 -13.26 -11.18
C HIS A 132 -0.85 -14.03 -12.48
N ASN A 133 0.18 -13.58 -13.20
CA ASN A 133 0.65 -14.25 -14.42
C ASN A 133 1.25 -15.63 -14.14
N ALA A 134 1.82 -15.88 -12.97
CA ALA A 134 2.29 -17.21 -12.58
C ALA A 134 1.15 -18.23 -12.52
N PHE A 135 -0.03 -17.85 -11.99
CA PHE A 135 -1.23 -18.71 -12.02
C PHE A 135 -1.66 -19.03 -13.46
N LYS A 136 -1.63 -18.05 -14.37
CA LYS A 136 -2.00 -18.24 -15.79
C LYS A 136 -1.10 -19.22 -16.54
N ARG A 137 0.14 -19.46 -16.08
CA ARG A 137 1.06 -20.44 -16.69
C ARG A 137 0.63 -21.89 -16.47
N TYR A 138 -0.25 -22.15 -15.51
CA TYR A 138 -0.68 -23.50 -15.14
C TYR A 138 -2.19 -23.67 -15.39
N PRO A 139 -2.58 -24.28 -16.53
CA PRO A 139 -3.97 -24.60 -16.81
C PRO A 139 -4.61 -25.40 -15.67
N GLY A 140 -5.80 -24.97 -15.23
CA GLY A 140 -6.52 -25.56 -14.10
C GLY A 140 -6.30 -24.86 -12.75
N LEU A 141 -5.33 -23.96 -12.63
CA LEU A 141 -5.20 -23.10 -11.46
C LEU A 141 -5.98 -21.80 -11.65
N ALA A 142 -6.97 -21.58 -10.80
CA ALA A 142 -7.69 -20.31 -10.72
C ALA A 142 -6.94 -19.34 -9.79
N TYR A 143 -6.98 -18.05 -10.11
CA TYR A 143 -6.43 -17.02 -9.24
C TYR A 143 -7.33 -16.82 -8.00
N PRO A 144 -6.83 -17.02 -6.76
CA PRO A 144 -7.67 -16.97 -5.58
C PRO A 144 -8.26 -15.57 -5.33
N LEU A 145 -9.54 -15.50 -4.97
CA LEU A 145 -10.24 -14.23 -4.72
C LEU A 145 -9.58 -13.40 -3.60
N GLU A 146 -9.12 -14.06 -2.54
CA GLU A 146 -8.42 -13.38 -1.43
C GLU A 146 -7.09 -12.77 -1.89
N LEU A 147 -6.38 -13.43 -2.81
CA LEU A 147 -5.14 -12.91 -3.37
C LEU A 147 -5.39 -11.75 -4.34
N ALA A 148 -6.49 -11.80 -5.10
CA ALA A 148 -6.93 -10.68 -5.94
C ALA A 148 -7.23 -9.42 -5.12
N ARG A 149 -7.90 -9.55 -3.97
CA ARG A 149 -8.16 -8.41 -3.07
C ARG A 149 -6.87 -7.79 -2.53
N ARG A 150 -5.88 -8.62 -2.21
CA ARG A 150 -4.57 -8.16 -1.73
C ARG A 150 -3.78 -7.44 -2.82
N GLU A 151 -3.80 -8.00 -4.03
CA GLU A 151 -3.24 -7.36 -5.22
C GLU A 151 -3.84 -5.98 -5.47
N ASP A 152 -5.17 -5.87 -5.50
CA ASP A 152 -5.87 -4.60 -5.71
C ASP A 152 -5.57 -3.61 -4.58
N GLY A 153 -5.55 -4.08 -3.33
CA GLY A 153 -5.21 -3.27 -2.17
C GLY A 153 -3.82 -2.64 -2.28
N LEU A 154 -2.79 -3.43 -2.61
CA LEU A 154 -1.43 -2.93 -2.78
C LEU A 154 -1.34 -1.95 -3.96
N LYS A 155 -1.95 -2.28 -5.10
CA LYS A 155 -1.99 -1.39 -6.27
C LYS A 155 -2.64 -0.05 -5.94
N HIS A 156 -3.78 -0.05 -5.24
CA HIS A 156 -4.47 1.17 -4.86
C HIS A 156 -3.60 2.03 -3.94
N ILE A 157 -2.91 1.43 -2.97
CA ILE A 157 -1.95 2.14 -2.11
C ILE A 157 -0.84 2.76 -2.96
N CYS A 158 -0.21 2.01 -3.86
CA CYS A 158 0.85 2.53 -4.74
C CYS A 158 0.35 3.71 -5.60
N TYR A 159 -0.85 3.60 -6.19
CA TYR A 159 -1.42 4.71 -6.97
C TYR A 159 -1.78 5.94 -6.14
N VAL A 160 -2.15 5.77 -4.85
CA VAL A 160 -2.25 6.90 -3.93
C VAL A 160 -0.89 7.57 -3.78
N VAL A 161 0.17 6.80 -3.49
CA VAL A 161 1.52 7.36 -3.33
C VAL A 161 1.97 8.11 -4.59
N LEU A 162 1.78 7.56 -5.79
CA LEU A 162 2.12 8.24 -7.05
C LEU A 162 1.43 9.60 -7.15
N GLY A 163 0.12 9.68 -6.88
CA GLY A 163 -0.63 10.94 -6.91
C GLY A 163 -0.22 11.94 -5.83
N ILE A 164 0.40 11.50 -4.72
CA ILE A 164 1.01 12.38 -3.73
C ILE A 164 2.37 12.89 -4.24
N ILE A 165 3.18 12.03 -4.87
CA ILE A 165 4.48 12.40 -5.45
C ILE A 165 4.29 13.46 -6.55
N ASP A 166 3.24 13.35 -7.37
CA ASP A 166 2.90 14.35 -8.40
C ASP A 166 2.67 15.77 -7.82
N LEU A 167 2.29 15.89 -6.54
CA LEU A 167 2.16 17.19 -5.87
C LEU A 167 3.49 17.83 -5.48
N LEU A 168 4.59 17.08 -5.50
CA LEU A 168 5.91 17.56 -5.08
C LEU A 168 6.63 18.36 -6.17
N GLY A 169 6.07 18.42 -7.39
CA GLY A 169 6.53 19.31 -8.45
C GLY A 169 7.95 19.01 -8.94
N TRP A 170 8.12 17.83 -9.54
CA TRP A 170 9.38 17.31 -10.05
C TRP A 170 9.42 17.26 -11.59
#